data_AF-A0A447U2B6-F1
#
_entry.id   AF-A0A447U2B6-F1
#
_cell.length_a   1.000
_cell.length_b   1.000
_cell.length_c   1.000
_cell.angle_alpha   90.00
_cell.angle_beta   90.00
_cell.angle_gamma   90.00
#
_symmetry.space_group_name_H-M   'P 1'
#
loop_
_entity.id
_entity.type
_entity.pdbx_description
1 polymer ?
#
loop_
_entity_poly.entity_id
_entity_poly.type
_entity_poly.pdbx_seq_one_letter_code
_entity_poly.pdbx_strand_id
1 'polypeptide(L)'
;MQTVLAKIVADKAIWVEARKQQQPLASFQNEIQPSTRHFYDALQGARTAFILECKKASPSKGVIRDDFDPARIASIYQHYASAISVLTDEKYFSGEASIFCRSLAKARRSRFCVRILLSIPIRSTLPVTIRPMPVY
;
A
#
# COMPACT_ATOMS: atom_id res chain seq x y z
N MET A 1 -16.11 -7.34 24.01
CA MET A 1 -14.89 -7.93 23.41
C MET A 1 -14.51 -7.08 22.20
N GLN A 2 -13.35 -6.42 22.22
CA GLN A 2 -12.90 -5.59 21.10
C GLN A 2 -12.47 -6.48 19.92
N THR A 3 -12.80 -6.07 18.69
CA THR A 3 -12.33 -6.74 17.47
C THR A 3 -10.89 -6.36 17.17
N VAL A 4 -10.17 -7.22 16.43
CA VAL A 4 -8.80 -6.92 15.95
C VAL A 4 -8.78 -5.62 15.15
N LEU A 5 -9.80 -5.38 14.31
CA LEU A 5 -9.93 -4.14 13.55
C LEU A 5 -10.09 -2.92 14.45
N ALA A 6 -10.93 -3.00 15.49
CA ALA A 6 -11.13 -1.89 16.42
C ALA A 6 -9.83 -1.50 17.14
N LYS A 7 -9.00 -2.48 17.51
CA LYS A 7 -7.68 -2.25 18.11
C LYS A 7 -6.71 -1.57 17.13
N ILE A 8 -6.66 -2.05 15.88
CA ILE A 8 -5.82 -1.45 14.83
C ILE A 8 -6.19 0.02 14.59
N VAL A 9 -7.49 0.31 14.51
CA VAL A 9 -7.98 1.68 14.29
C VAL A 9 -7.63 2.60 15.46
N ALA A 10 -7.82 2.13 16.69
CA ALA A 10 -7.49 2.90 17.89
C ALA A 10 -6.00 3.23 17.98
N ASP A 11 -5.14 2.23 17.73
CA ASP A 11 -3.69 2.42 17.70
C ASP A 11 -3.27 3.39 16.58
N LYS A 12 -3.94 3.32 15.42
CA LYS A 12 -3.60 4.20 14.30
C LYS A 12 -3.96 5.65 14.57
N ALA A 13 -5.05 5.92 15.28
CA ALA A 13 -5.41 7.28 15.68
C ALA A 13 -4.29 7.92 16.53
N ILE A 14 -3.77 7.18 17.52
CA ILE A 14 -2.64 7.63 18.35
C ILE A 14 -1.40 7.88 17.50
N TRP A 15 -1.09 6.96 16.57
CA TRP A 15 0.05 7.09 15.67
C TRP A 15 -0.06 8.32 14.75
N VAL A 16 -1.25 8.60 14.21
CA VAL A 16 -1.50 9.77 13.36
C VAL A 16 -1.29 11.06 14.13
N GLU A 17 -1.80 11.16 15.36
CA GLU A 17 -1.61 12.36 16.19
C GLU A 17 -0.13 12.58 16.53
N ALA A 18 0.59 11.53 16.93
CA ALA A 18 2.03 11.63 17.15
C ALA A 18 2.79 12.06 15.88
N ARG A 19 2.41 11.51 14.72
CA ARG A 19 3.06 11.83 13.44
C ARG A 19 2.76 13.25 12.97
N LYS A 20 1.56 13.77 13.21
CA LYS A 20 1.21 15.17 12.94
C LYS A 20 2.06 16.15 13.75
N GLN A 21 2.41 15.81 14.99
CA GLN A 21 3.31 16.63 15.81
C GLN A 21 4.74 16.62 15.24
N GLN A 22 5.22 15.46 14.78
CA GLN A 22 6.57 15.34 14.20
C GLN A 22 6.69 15.93 12.80
N GLN A 23 5.64 15.85 11.98
CA GLN A 23 5.61 16.36 10.61
C GLN A 23 4.23 16.95 10.31
N PRO A 24 4.00 18.22 10.70
CA PRO A 24 2.72 18.90 10.51
C PRO A 24 2.37 19.04 9.03
N LEU A 25 1.10 18.88 8.68
CA LEU A 25 0.63 19.00 7.28
C LEU A 25 1.05 20.33 6.64
N ALA A 26 0.92 21.42 7.39
CA ALA A 26 1.29 22.76 6.93
C ALA A 26 2.75 22.88 6.47
N SER A 27 3.65 22.03 6.98
CA SER A 27 5.08 22.07 6.63
C SER A 27 5.38 21.58 5.21
N PHE A 28 4.53 20.73 4.63
CA PHE A 28 4.81 20.10 3.33
C PHE A 28 3.64 20.12 2.35
N GLN A 29 2.45 20.56 2.74
CA GLN A 29 1.25 20.52 1.89
C GLN A 29 1.44 21.23 0.53
N ASN A 30 2.22 22.32 0.50
CA ASN A 30 2.46 23.11 -0.71
C ASN A 30 3.47 22.44 -1.65
N GLU A 31 4.25 21.47 -1.15
CA GLU A 31 5.23 20.71 -1.93
C GLU A 31 4.59 19.48 -2.58
N ILE A 32 3.41 19.05 -2.12
CA ILE A 32 2.71 17.87 -2.64
C ILE A 32 2.22 18.18 -4.07
N GLN A 33 2.75 17.41 -5.02
CA GLN A 33 2.30 17.45 -6.40
C GLN A 33 1.24 16.37 -6.67
N PRO A 34 0.23 16.64 -7.52
CA PRO A 34 -0.66 15.61 -8.00
C PRO A 34 0.10 14.44 -8.62
N SER A 35 -0.42 13.23 -8.44
CA SER A 35 0.19 12.06 -9.05
C SER A 35 0.13 12.16 -10.57
N THR A 36 1.23 11.84 -11.23
CA THR A 36 1.31 11.73 -12.70
C THR A 36 0.80 10.37 -13.20
N ARG A 37 0.24 9.53 -12.32
CA ARG A 37 -0.18 8.15 -12.63
C ARG A 37 -1.69 8.01 -12.52
N HIS A 38 -2.30 7.37 -13.53
CA HIS A 38 -3.76 7.18 -13.60
C HIS A 38 -4.16 5.79 -13.09
N PHE A 39 -4.65 5.72 -11.84
CA PHE A 39 -5.07 4.46 -11.21
C PHE A 39 -6.31 3.85 -11.87
N TYR A 40 -7.35 4.66 -12.12
CA TYR A 40 -8.60 4.17 -12.70
C TYR A 40 -8.37 3.59 -14.09
N ASP A 41 -7.60 4.28 -14.93
CA ASP A 41 -7.26 3.82 -16.28
C ASP A 41 -6.48 2.50 -16.26
N ALA A 42 -5.70 2.24 -15.21
CA ALA A 42 -4.97 0.98 -15.02
C ALA A 42 -5.88 -0.23 -14.81
N LEU A 43 -7.06 0.01 -14.24
CA LEU A 43 -8.04 -1.03 -13.92
C LEU A 43 -9.14 -1.15 -14.98
N GLN A 44 -9.23 -0.20 -15.91
CA GLN A 44 -10.17 -0.26 -17.02
C GLN A 44 -9.66 -1.18 -18.14
N GLY A 45 -10.59 -1.90 -18.77
CA GLY A 45 -10.33 -2.75 -19.93
C GLY A 45 -11.16 -4.03 -19.91
N ALA A 46 -11.15 -4.76 -21.03
CA ALA A 46 -11.86 -6.04 -21.15
C ALA A 46 -11.14 -7.21 -20.44
N ARG A 47 -9.87 -7.03 -20.05
CA ARG A 47 -9.06 -8.05 -19.38
C ARG A 47 -9.16 -7.89 -17.86
N THR A 48 -9.10 -9.01 -17.14
CA THR A 48 -9.02 -9.00 -15.68
C THR A 48 -7.80 -8.21 -15.21
N ALA A 49 -8.04 -7.18 -14.40
CA ALA A 49 -7.00 -6.38 -13.80
C ALA A 49 -6.53 -7.01 -12.48
N PHE A 50 -5.21 -7.03 -12.26
CA PHE A 50 -4.60 -7.54 -11.03
C PHE A 50 -4.01 -6.42 -10.19
N ILE A 51 -4.43 -6.37 -8.92
CA ILE A 51 -3.77 -5.54 -7.90
C ILE A 51 -2.93 -6.45 -7.02
N LEU A 52 -1.61 -6.38 -7.17
CA LEU A 52 -0.68 -7.20 -6.40
C LEU A 52 -0.23 -6.46 -5.15
N GLU A 53 -0.26 -7.13 -3.99
CA GLU A 53 0.06 -6.51 -2.69
C GLU A 53 1.46 -6.88 -2.22
N CYS A 54 2.24 -5.87 -1.83
CA CYS A 54 3.49 -6.03 -1.10
C CYS A 54 3.20 -6.03 0.40
N LYS A 55 3.28 -7.21 1.03
CA LYS A 55 3.00 -7.40 2.47
C LYS A 55 4.07 -8.27 3.13
N LYS A 56 4.68 -7.75 4.22
CA LYS A 56 5.70 -8.46 5.00
C LYS A 56 5.09 -9.35 6.09
N ALA A 57 4.15 -8.82 6.85
CA ALA A 57 3.49 -9.51 7.94
C ALA A 57 1.98 -9.25 7.92
N SER A 58 1.19 -10.07 8.62
CA SER A 58 -0.20 -9.73 8.93
C SER A 58 -0.58 -10.14 10.35
N PRO A 59 -1.56 -9.45 10.99
CA PRO A 59 -2.01 -9.81 12.34
C PRO A 59 -2.50 -11.27 12.47
N SER A 60 -2.99 -11.85 11.38
CA SER A 60 -3.51 -13.22 11.33
C SER A 60 -2.46 -14.29 11.04
N LYS A 61 -1.36 -13.95 10.36
CA LYS A 61 -0.35 -14.94 9.89
C LYS A 61 1.05 -14.67 10.43
N GLY A 62 1.26 -13.61 11.21
CA GLY A 62 2.59 -13.20 11.64
C GLY A 62 3.45 -12.75 10.46
N VAL A 63 4.76 -12.98 10.53
CA VAL A 63 5.69 -12.69 9.43
C VAL A 63 5.42 -13.67 8.29
N ILE A 64 5.07 -13.14 7.11
CA ILE A 64 4.81 -13.90 5.89
C ILE A 64 6.09 -14.04 5.08
N ARG A 65 6.97 -13.05 5.14
CA ARG A 65 8.25 -13.03 4.42
C ARG A 65 9.33 -12.39 5.28
N ASP A 66 10.30 -13.20 5.68
CA ASP A 66 11.46 -12.73 6.48
C ASP A 66 12.35 -11.81 5.64
N ASP A 67 12.70 -12.23 4.42
CA ASP A 67 13.46 -11.45 3.44
C ASP A 67 12.52 -10.58 2.57
N PHE A 68 12.22 -9.39 3.08
CA PHE A 68 11.30 -8.45 2.45
C PHE A 68 12.05 -7.31 1.74
N ASP A 69 12.34 -7.52 0.44
CA ASP A 69 12.83 -6.47 -0.46
C ASP A 69 11.68 -5.95 -1.35
N PRO A 70 11.08 -4.79 -1.03
CA PRO A 70 9.99 -4.24 -1.80
C PRO A 70 10.41 -3.76 -3.20
N ALA A 71 11.68 -3.41 -3.43
CA ALA A 71 12.17 -3.02 -4.75
C ALA A 71 12.22 -4.24 -5.68
N ARG A 72 12.74 -5.37 -5.18
CA ARG A 72 12.73 -6.64 -5.90
C ARG A 72 11.30 -7.12 -6.17
N ILE A 73 10.42 -7.09 -5.17
CA ILE A 73 9.02 -7.49 -5.34
C ILE A 73 8.31 -6.60 -6.38
N ALA A 74 8.49 -5.28 -6.31
CA ALA A 74 7.91 -4.36 -7.28
C ALA A 74 8.42 -4.60 -8.71
N SER A 75 9.71 -4.93 -8.86
CA SER A 75 10.32 -5.28 -10.16
C SER A 75 9.71 -6.54 -10.77
N ILE A 76 9.33 -7.53 -9.96
CA ILE A 76 8.65 -8.73 -10.44
C ILE A 76 7.18 -8.41 -10.76
N TYR A 77 6.49 -7.73 -9.85
CA TYR A 77 5.07 -7.43 -10.00
C TYR A 77 4.77 -6.53 -11.20
N GLN A 78 5.71 -5.69 -11.63
CA GLN A 78 5.47 -4.77 -12.75
C GLN A 78 5.09 -5.47 -14.06
N HIS A 79 5.47 -6.75 -14.21
CA HIS A 79 5.21 -7.55 -15.41
C HIS A 79 3.78 -8.11 -15.48
N TYR A 80 3.10 -8.20 -14.34
CA TYR A 80 1.80 -8.87 -14.21
C TYR A 80 0.70 -7.97 -13.63
N ALA A 81 1.09 -6.98 -12.83
CA ALA A 81 0.16 -6.14 -12.09
C ALA A 81 -0.33 -4.95 -12.92
N SER A 82 -1.64 -4.76 -12.90
CA SER A 82 -2.27 -3.50 -13.31
C SER A 82 -1.96 -2.39 -12.31
N ALA A 83 -1.98 -2.71 -11.01
CA ALA A 83 -1.59 -1.82 -9.92
C ALA A 83 -0.91 -2.59 -8.78
N ILE A 84 -0.11 -1.90 -7.97
CA ILE A 84 0.64 -2.51 -6.88
C ILE A 84 0.24 -1.84 -5.56
N SER A 85 -0.37 -2.61 -4.67
CA SER A 85 -0.74 -2.18 -3.32
C SER A 85 0.46 -2.34 -2.38
N VAL A 86 0.66 -1.37 -1.50
CA VAL A 86 1.80 -1.33 -0.57
C VAL A 86 1.29 -0.99 0.82
N LEU A 87 1.60 -1.85 1.79
CA LEU A 87 1.24 -1.59 3.18
C LEU A 87 2.32 -0.75 3.86
N THR A 88 1.91 0.37 4.43
CA THR A 88 2.78 1.34 5.11
C THR A 88 2.54 1.39 6.62
N ASP A 89 1.91 0.35 7.17
CA ASP A 89 1.66 0.26 8.60
C ASP A 89 2.77 -0.54 9.28
N GLU A 90 3.55 0.15 10.11
CA GLU A 90 4.72 -0.42 10.79
C GLU A 90 4.31 -1.40 11.89
N LYS A 91 3.29 -1.05 12.69
CA LYS A 91 2.92 -1.79 13.91
C LYS A 91 2.32 -3.17 13.62
N TYR A 92 1.50 -3.28 12.58
CA TYR A 92 0.75 -4.50 12.29
C TYR A 92 1.23 -5.25 11.04
N PHE A 93 1.89 -4.55 10.12
CA PHE A 93 2.29 -5.11 8.83
C PHE A 93 3.79 -4.93 8.53
N SER A 94 4.54 -4.33 9.46
CA SER A 94 5.98 -4.04 9.35
C SER A 94 6.35 -3.29 8.07
N GLY A 95 5.48 -2.39 7.62
CA GLY A 95 5.67 -1.61 6.41
C GLY A 95 6.25 -0.23 6.68
N GLU A 96 7.46 0.04 6.19
CA GLU A 96 8.10 1.37 6.31
C GLU A 96 7.83 2.23 5.07
N ALA A 97 7.10 3.34 5.24
CA ALA A 97 6.75 4.25 4.15
C ALA A 97 7.97 4.76 3.35
N SER A 98 9.11 4.96 4.02
CA SER A 98 10.33 5.51 3.41
C SER A 98 11.00 4.55 2.41
N ILE A 99 10.94 3.25 2.65
CA ILE A 99 11.56 2.22 1.80
C ILE A 99 10.77 2.12 0.50
N PHE A 100 9.44 2.22 0.58
CA PHE A 100 8.58 2.08 -0.58
C PHE A 100 8.66 3.25 -1.55
N CYS A 101 8.70 4.50 -1.08
CA CYS A 101 8.83 5.68 -1.96
C CYS A 101 10.09 5.59 -2.84
N ARG A 102 11.22 5.14 -2.26
CA ARG A 102 12.48 4.93 -2.99
C ARG A 102 12.42 3.76 -3.97
N SER A 103 11.77 2.66 -3.57
CA SER A 103 11.65 1.44 -4.38
C SER A 103 10.75 1.65 -5.60
N LEU A 104 9.68 2.43 -5.45
CA LEU A 104 8.68 2.66 -6.49
C LEU A 104 9.12 3.69 -7.54
N ALA A 105 10.04 4.61 -7.20
CA ALA A 105 10.65 5.53 -8.17
C ALA A 105 11.41 4.78 -9.29
N LYS A 106 11.93 3.58 -9.01
CA LYS A 106 12.68 2.77 -9.98
C LYS A 106 11.79 2.02 -10.97
N ALA A 107 10.51 1.80 -10.65
CA ALA A 107 9.63 0.99 -11.46
C ALA A 107 8.91 1.87 -12.53
N ARG A 108 9.36 1.72 -13.77
CA ARG A 108 9.02 2.63 -14.90
C ARG A 108 7.71 2.27 -15.62
N ARG A 109 7.21 1.03 -15.53
CA ARG A 109 6.16 0.53 -16.44
C ARG A 109 4.75 0.43 -15.85
N SER A 110 4.58 0.15 -14.56
CA SER A 110 3.23 0.00 -14.04
C SER A 110 2.63 1.36 -13.72
N ARG A 111 1.32 1.50 -13.96
CA ARG A 111 0.53 2.61 -13.46
C ARG A 111 0.40 2.42 -11.95
N PHE A 112 1.47 2.74 -11.23
CA PHE A 112 1.58 2.51 -9.79
C PHE A 112 0.60 3.39 -9.05
N CYS A 113 -0.36 2.79 -8.35
CA CYS A 113 -1.10 3.45 -7.30
C CYS A 113 -0.60 2.93 -5.96
N VAL A 114 0.15 3.76 -5.25
CA VAL A 114 0.50 3.49 -3.85
C VAL A 114 -0.76 3.70 -3.03
N ARG A 115 -1.49 2.62 -2.75
CA ARG A 115 -2.55 2.68 -1.75
C ARG A 115 -1.92 2.64 -0.37
N ILE A 116 -1.68 3.81 0.20
CA ILE A 116 -1.49 3.97 1.64
C ILE A 116 -2.84 3.62 2.28
N LEU A 117 -2.92 2.47 2.96
CA LEU A 117 -4.14 2.08 3.66
C LEU A 117 -4.26 2.90 4.95
N LEU A 118 -4.67 4.15 4.80
CA LEU A 118 -5.23 4.98 5.86
C LEU A 118 -6.75 4.88 5.73
N SER A 119 -7.37 4.12 6.62
CA SER A 119 -8.75 4.30 7.09
C SER A 119 -9.80 4.77 6.07
N ILE A 120 -9.95 4.12 4.92
CA ILE A 120 -11.16 4.26 4.09
C ILE A 120 -11.52 2.88 3.50
N PRO A 121 -12.72 2.35 3.77
CA PRO A 121 -13.24 1.21 3.03
C PRO A 121 -13.43 1.67 1.57
N ILE A 122 -12.66 1.12 0.64
CA ILE A 122 -12.99 1.29 -0.78
C ILE A 122 -14.28 0.50 -0.98
N ARG A 123 -15.40 1.21 -1.11
CA ARG A 123 -16.59 0.66 -1.75
C ARG A 123 -16.29 0.67 -3.26
N SER A 124 -15.61 -0.37 -3.74
CA SER A 124 -15.29 -0.53 -5.16
C SER A 124 -16.51 -1.13 -5.85
N THR A 125 -17.16 -0.36 -6.70
CA THR A 125 -18.18 -0.83 -7.65
C THR A 125 -17.58 -1.47 -8.90
N LEU A 126 -16.25 -1.55 -9.00
CA LEU A 126 -15.54 -2.21 -10.10
C LEU A 126 -15.29 -3.70 -9.78
N PRO A 127 -15.39 -4.61 -10.77
CA PRO A 127 -15.08 -6.03 -10.60
C PRO A 127 -13.56 -6.23 -10.50
N VAL A 128 -12.98 -5.82 -9.36
CA VAL A 128 -11.56 -5.95 -9.06
C VAL A 128 -11.36 -7.14 -8.16
N THR A 129 -10.65 -8.16 -8.64
CA THR A 129 -10.27 -9.30 -7.80
C THR A 129 -8.92 -9.01 -7.15
N ILE A 130 -8.93 -8.76 -5.83
CA ILE A 130 -7.71 -8.65 -5.03
C ILE A 130 -7.34 -10.07 -4.58
N ARG A 131 -6.34 -10.69 -5.21
CA ARG A 131 -5.79 -11.97 -4.75
C ARG A 131 -4.41 -11.76 -4.13
N PRO A 132 -4.17 -12.25 -2.90
CA PRO A 132 -2.80 -12.42 -2.42
C PRO A 132 -2.14 -13.51 -3.28
N MET A 133 -1.22 -13.12 -4.14
CA MET A 133 -0.35 -14.07 -4.85
C MET A 133 0.76 -14.51 -3.88
N PRO A 134 0.92 -15.81 -3.60
CA PRO A 134 2.13 -16.30 -2.94
C PRO A 134 3.29 -16.15 -3.92
N VAL A 135 4.16 -15.18 -3.67
CA VAL A 135 5.42 -15.06 -4.41
C VAL A 135 6.41 -15.98 -3.69
N TYR A 136 6.51 -17.21 -4.17
CA TYR A 136 7.58 -18.13 -3.77
C TYR A 136 8.93 -17.56 -4.20
#